data_AF-A0A7Y3I838-F1
#
_entry.id   AF-A0A7Y3I838-F1
#
_cell.length_a   1.000
_cell.length_b   1.000
_cell.length_c   1.000
_cell.angle_alpha   90.00
_cell.angle_beta   90.00
_cell.angle_gamma   90.00
#
_symmetry.space_group_name_H-M   'P 1'
#
loop_
_entity.id
_entity.type
_entity.pdbx_description
1 polymer ?
#
loop_
_entity_poly.entity_id
_entity_poly.type
_entity_poly.pdbx_seq_one_letter_code
_entity_poly.pdbx_strand_id
1 'polypeptide(L)'
;MAEYSRRTHRTVPGRKGGRGKKSGRRKADSYERRRRLWGELARERGGSLAVGKNPLRDTLSIPRGVHTMVLGVQVVSDGFQTRFLTRVRVRIPVLDAFRFRVTRANRWTRTWDRILPGHVGLGNPRLDREFRARTNMGGRVRALLLDGRVRADLIAARPHRFEVARLGWSERWRWATDVRQLQVMAEGLFLGRREVVPLLALCESALSRLQSTGTAAPRCASPVRSSWQGRPRT
;
A
#
# COMPACT_ATOMS: atom_id res chain seq x y z
N MET A 1 -43.63 -53.14 2.07
CA MET A 1 -43.61 -52.66 3.47
C MET A 1 -42.31 -51.90 3.67
N ALA A 2 -42.35 -50.57 3.67
CA ALA A 2 -41.17 -49.71 3.82
C ALA A 2 -41.31 -48.87 5.09
N GLU A 3 -40.35 -49.04 5.99
CA GLU A 3 -40.36 -48.54 7.37
C GLU A 3 -39.90 -47.09 7.42
N TYR A 4 -40.80 -46.20 7.83
CA TYR A 4 -40.61 -44.75 7.91
C TYR A 4 -39.88 -44.40 9.22
N SER A 5 -38.54 -44.33 9.18
CA SER A 5 -37.71 -43.95 10.33
C SER A 5 -37.84 -42.45 10.66
N ARG A 6 -38.65 -42.13 11.69
CA ARG A 6 -38.78 -40.79 12.27
C ARG A 6 -37.50 -40.37 12.99
N ARG A 7 -36.68 -39.50 12.38
CA ARG A 7 -35.61 -38.76 13.06
C ARG A 7 -36.20 -37.53 13.77
N THR A 8 -36.27 -37.60 15.10
CA THR A 8 -36.59 -36.46 15.96
C THR A 8 -35.46 -35.44 15.94
N HIS A 9 -35.76 -34.21 15.49
CA HIS A 9 -34.89 -33.05 15.64
C HIS A 9 -34.81 -32.65 17.13
N ARG A 10 -33.68 -32.94 17.78
CA ARG A 10 -33.32 -32.36 19.07
C ARG A 10 -32.78 -30.94 18.85
N THR A 11 -33.58 -29.95 19.22
CA THR A 11 -33.16 -28.55 19.29
C THR A 11 -32.18 -28.37 20.44
N VAL A 12 -30.91 -28.13 20.13
CA VAL A 12 -29.88 -27.84 21.15
C VAL A 12 -30.05 -26.38 21.60
N PRO A 13 -30.19 -26.11 22.92
CA PRO A 13 -30.36 -24.75 23.41
C PRO A 13 -29.07 -23.93 23.20
N GLY A 14 -29.25 -22.73 22.64
CA GLY A 14 -28.18 -21.80 22.29
C GLY A 14 -27.38 -21.33 23.51
N ARG A 15 -26.14 -21.81 23.63
CA ARG A 15 -25.13 -21.27 24.53
C ARG A 15 -24.81 -19.83 24.12
N LYS A 16 -25.37 -18.83 24.82
CA LYS A 16 -24.91 -17.43 24.74
C LYS A 16 -23.49 -17.32 25.30
N GLY A 17 -22.50 -17.59 24.45
CA GLY A 17 -21.09 -17.50 24.81
C GLY A 17 -20.66 -16.05 25.03
N GLY A 18 -20.32 -15.70 26.27
CA GLY A 18 -19.67 -14.43 26.65
C GLY A 18 -18.27 -14.26 26.05
N ARG A 19 -18.21 -13.97 24.74
CA ARG A 19 -16.98 -13.86 23.93
C ARG A 19 -16.56 -12.40 23.64
N GLY A 20 -17.05 -11.42 24.39
CA GLY A 20 -16.79 -10.00 24.13
C GLY A 20 -15.44 -9.46 24.65
N LYS A 21 -15.03 -9.84 25.87
CA LYS A 21 -13.92 -9.14 26.57
C LYS A 21 -12.50 -9.54 26.12
N LYS A 22 -12.27 -10.79 25.69
CA LYS A 22 -10.92 -11.26 25.27
C LYS A 22 -10.46 -10.70 23.92
N SER A 23 -11.39 -10.26 23.07
CA SER A 23 -11.12 -9.70 21.74
C SER A 23 -10.49 -8.30 21.80
N GLY A 24 -10.95 -7.46 22.74
CA GLY A 24 -10.46 -6.08 22.89
C GLY A 24 -8.99 -5.99 23.31
N ARG A 25 -8.60 -6.78 24.32
CA ARG A 25 -7.22 -6.76 24.87
C ARG A 25 -6.17 -7.11 23.83
N ARG A 26 -6.39 -8.18 23.06
CA ARG A 26 -5.47 -8.59 21.97
C ARG A 26 -5.27 -7.51 20.91
N LYS A 27 -6.29 -6.70 20.61
CA LYS A 27 -6.19 -5.61 19.64
C LYS A 27 -5.35 -4.44 20.18
N ALA A 28 -5.55 -4.07 21.44
CA ALA A 28 -4.77 -3.02 22.10
C ALA A 28 -3.28 -3.35 22.09
N ASP A 29 -2.92 -4.57 22.53
CA ASP A 29 -1.53 -5.06 22.56
C ASP A 29 -0.89 -5.03 21.16
N SER A 30 -1.69 -5.29 20.12
CA SER A 30 -1.22 -5.27 18.73
C SER A 30 -0.92 -3.85 18.23
N TYR A 31 -1.72 -2.85 18.62
CA TYR A 31 -1.47 -1.44 18.27
C TYR A 31 -0.22 -0.90 18.95
N GLU A 32 -0.03 -1.21 20.23
CA GLU A 32 1.17 -0.84 20.99
C GLU A 32 2.42 -1.46 20.41
N ARG A 33 2.38 -2.77 20.09
CA ARG A 33 3.48 -3.45 19.42
C ARG A 33 3.87 -2.80 18.09
N ARG A 34 2.88 -2.41 17.28
CA ARG A 34 3.12 -1.71 16.02
C ARG A 34 3.72 -0.31 16.25
N ARG A 35 3.20 0.46 17.21
CA ARG A 35 3.76 1.78 17.58
C ARG A 35 5.21 1.67 18.01
N ARG A 36 5.53 0.68 18.85
CA ARG A 36 6.90 0.38 19.26
C ARG A 36 7.80 0.08 18.07
N LEU A 37 7.39 -0.84 17.19
CA LEU A 37 8.13 -1.17 15.97
C LEU A 37 8.34 0.06 15.08
N TRP A 38 7.30 0.87 14.88
CA TRP A 38 7.39 2.06 14.04
C TRP A 38 8.26 3.15 14.68
N GLY A 39 8.26 3.27 16.01
CA GLY A 39 9.16 4.16 16.76
C GLY A 39 10.62 3.70 16.70
N GLU A 40 10.88 2.39 16.72
CA GLU A 40 12.22 1.83 16.45
C GLU A 40 12.67 2.15 15.02
N LEU A 41 11.82 1.90 14.02
CA LEU A 41 12.12 2.22 12.62
C LEU A 41 12.30 3.74 12.38
N ALA A 42 11.55 4.58 13.09
CA ALA A 42 11.71 6.03 13.04
C ALA A 42 13.12 6.43 13.48
N ARG A 43 13.57 5.95 14.65
CA ARG A 43 14.90 6.25 15.18
C ARG A 43 16.00 5.76 14.24
N GLU A 44 15.89 4.53 13.75
CA GLU A 44 16.89 3.94 12.84
C GLU A 44 17.01 4.67 11.50
N ARG A 45 15.92 5.23 10.98
CA ARG A 45 15.88 5.85 9.64
C ARG A 45 15.80 7.39 9.67
N GLY A 46 16.01 8.01 10.83
CA GLY A 46 15.92 9.47 10.99
C GLY A 46 14.52 10.03 10.73
N GLY A 47 13.48 9.22 10.97
CA GLY A 47 12.08 9.56 10.78
C GLY A 47 11.36 10.02 12.05
N SER A 48 10.06 10.26 11.94
CA SER A 48 9.18 10.65 13.04
C SER A 48 7.88 9.87 13.02
N LEU A 49 7.42 9.46 14.20
CA LEU A 49 6.13 8.80 14.41
C LEU A 49 5.11 9.83 14.89
N ALA A 50 4.08 10.10 14.08
CA ALA A 50 2.93 10.88 14.50
C ALA A 50 1.82 9.94 15.00
N VAL A 51 1.47 10.06 16.27
CA VAL A 51 0.42 9.26 16.91
C VAL A 51 -0.92 9.93 16.68
N GLY A 52 -1.84 9.22 16.03
CA GLY A 52 -3.17 9.73 15.75
C GLY A 52 -4.13 9.58 16.92
N LYS A 53 -5.25 10.34 16.91
CA LYS A 53 -6.37 10.16 17.85
C LYS A 53 -6.95 8.73 17.82
N ASN A 54 -6.80 8.03 16.70
CA ASN A 54 -7.12 6.62 16.53
C ASN A 54 -5.85 5.90 16.06
N PRO A 55 -5.50 4.71 16.59
CA PRO A 55 -4.34 3.95 16.13
C PRO A 55 -4.29 3.76 14.61
N LEU A 56 -5.42 3.61 13.92
CA LEU A 56 -5.45 3.49 12.45
C LEU A 56 -4.94 4.76 11.72
N ARG A 57 -4.82 5.88 12.42
CA ARG A 57 -4.28 7.15 11.93
C ARG A 57 -2.84 7.41 12.35
N ASP A 58 -2.18 6.49 13.05
CA ASP A 58 -0.75 6.59 13.28
C ASP A 58 -0.03 6.61 11.92
N THR A 59 1.02 7.43 11.80
CA THR A 59 1.84 7.50 10.59
C THR A 59 3.32 7.63 10.95
N LEU A 60 4.15 6.87 10.26
CA LEU A 60 5.61 6.98 10.32
C LEU A 60 6.10 7.74 9.08
N SER A 61 6.75 8.88 9.28
CA SER A 61 7.37 9.70 8.24
C SER A 61 8.87 9.45 8.20
N ILE A 62 9.44 9.17 7.04
CA ILE A 62 10.88 8.90 6.86
C ILE A 62 11.42 9.81 5.74
N PRO A 63 12.37 10.71 6.03
CA PRO A 63 12.99 11.55 5.01
C PRO A 63 13.87 10.73 4.06
N ARG A 64 13.78 11.03 2.76
CA ARG A 64 14.54 10.42 1.67
C ARG A 64 14.90 11.49 0.65
N GLY A 65 16.02 12.17 0.90
CA GLY A 65 16.41 13.38 0.16
C GLY A 65 15.32 14.43 0.31
N VAL A 66 14.85 14.95 -0.83
CA VAL A 66 13.74 15.92 -0.89
C VAL A 66 12.36 15.28 -0.68
N HIS A 67 12.26 13.95 -0.64
CA HIS A 67 10.97 13.29 -0.48
C HIS A 67 10.76 12.82 0.97
N THR A 68 9.51 12.71 1.38
CA THR A 68 9.14 12.06 2.63
C THR A 68 8.28 10.85 2.32
N MET A 69 8.78 9.67 2.70
CA MET A 69 7.98 8.45 2.67
C MET A 69 7.10 8.42 3.91
N VAL A 70 5.83 8.04 3.72
CA VAL A 70 4.86 7.93 4.80
C VAL A 70 4.36 6.50 4.84
N LEU A 71 4.66 5.81 5.93
CA LEU A 71 4.07 4.52 6.30
C LEU A 71 2.82 4.78 7.14
N GLY A 72 1.72 4.10 6.82
CA GLY A 72 0.46 4.21 7.53
C GLY A 72 -0.46 3.04 7.24
N VAL A 73 -1.70 3.13 7.72
CA VAL A 73 -2.76 2.14 7.43
C VAL A 73 -3.80 2.74 6.50
N GLN A 74 -4.21 1.96 5.51
CA GLN A 74 -5.36 2.25 4.67
C GLN A 74 -6.45 1.22 4.95
N VAL A 75 -7.65 1.71 5.29
CA VAL A 75 -8.86 0.89 5.41
C VAL A 75 -9.55 0.90 4.05
N VAL A 76 -9.78 -0.27 3.48
CA VAL A 76 -10.50 -0.45 2.23
C VAL A 76 -11.75 -1.27 2.53
N SER A 77 -12.92 -0.75 2.19
CA SER A 77 -14.18 -1.50 2.24
C SER A 77 -14.68 -1.67 0.82
N ASP A 78 -15.02 -2.90 0.43
CA ASP A 78 -15.61 -3.23 -0.88
C ASP A 78 -17.13 -3.46 -0.78
N GLY A 79 -17.75 -3.07 0.35
CA GLY A 79 -19.16 -3.30 0.64
C GLY A 79 -19.43 -4.65 1.31
N PHE A 80 -18.55 -5.64 1.13
CA PHE A 80 -18.69 -6.98 1.71
C PHE A 80 -17.69 -7.24 2.84
N GLN A 81 -16.47 -6.73 2.68
CA GLN A 81 -15.37 -6.92 3.61
C GLN A 81 -14.60 -5.63 3.83
N THR A 82 -14.23 -5.40 5.09
CA THR A 82 -13.26 -4.36 5.45
C THR A 82 -11.87 -4.98 5.54
N ARG A 83 -10.94 -4.49 4.73
CA ARG A 83 -9.54 -4.91 4.71
C ARG A 83 -8.64 -3.78 5.23
N PHE A 84 -7.64 -4.17 6.02
CA PHE A 84 -6.62 -3.27 6.52
C PHE A 84 -5.33 -3.50 5.74
N LEU A 85 -4.87 -2.46 5.06
CA LEU A 85 -3.64 -2.49 4.29
C LEU A 85 -2.59 -1.63 4.98
N THR A 86 -1.41 -2.19 5.22
CA THR A 86 -0.24 -1.38 5.54
C THR A 86 0.30 -0.79 4.25
N ARG A 87 0.47 0.54 4.22
CA ARG A 87 0.81 1.29 3.02
C ARG A 87 2.02 2.19 3.27
N VAL A 88 3.03 2.03 2.44
CA VAL A 88 4.10 3.02 2.26
C VAL A 88 3.73 3.87 1.05
N ARG A 89 3.86 5.19 1.17
CA ARG A 89 3.62 6.11 0.06
C ARG A 89 4.61 7.25 0.02
N VAL A 90 4.90 7.74 -1.17
CA VAL A 90 5.71 8.94 -1.39
C VAL A 90 5.11 9.74 -2.53
N ARG A 91 5.12 11.07 -2.39
CA ARG A 91 4.66 11.98 -3.43
C ARG A 91 5.83 12.31 -4.35
N ILE A 92 5.58 12.19 -5.64
CA ILE A 92 6.58 12.40 -6.69
C ILE A 92 5.97 13.31 -7.78
N PRO A 93 6.65 14.39 -8.19
CA PRO A 93 6.35 15.08 -9.43
C PRO A 93 6.72 14.14 -10.59
N VAL A 94 5.78 13.85 -11.48
CA VAL A 94 5.96 12.86 -12.54
C VAL A 94 5.79 13.51 -13.90
N LEU A 95 6.72 13.25 -14.81
CA LEU A 95 6.62 13.68 -16.21
C LEU A 95 5.60 12.82 -16.97
N ASP A 96 4.89 13.42 -17.92
CA ASP A 96 4.04 12.74 -18.91
C ASP A 96 2.88 11.90 -18.31
N ALA A 97 2.42 12.28 -17.13
CA ALA A 97 1.32 11.60 -16.43
C ALA A 97 1.50 10.08 -16.25
N PHE A 98 2.76 9.60 -16.19
CA PHE A 98 3.14 8.20 -16.01
C PHE A 98 2.40 7.53 -14.84
N ARG A 99 1.87 6.34 -15.12
CA ARG A 99 1.13 5.50 -14.16
C ARG A 99 1.41 4.05 -14.44
N PHE A 100 1.56 3.29 -13.37
CA PHE A 100 1.56 1.85 -13.44
C PHE A 100 0.94 1.25 -12.21
N ARG A 101 0.55 -0.01 -12.32
CA ARG A 101 0.08 -0.82 -11.21
C ARG A 101 0.59 -2.23 -11.38
N VAL A 102 1.33 -2.70 -10.38
CA VAL A 102 1.71 -4.09 -10.17
C VAL A 102 0.82 -4.69 -9.08
N THR A 103 0.20 -5.82 -9.36
CA THR A 103 -0.63 -6.59 -8.42
C THR A 103 -0.24 -8.05 -8.45
N ARG A 104 -0.47 -8.78 -7.35
CA ARG A 104 -0.31 -10.23 -7.36
C ARG A 104 -1.28 -10.88 -8.35
N ALA A 105 -0.76 -11.84 -9.11
CA ALA A 105 -1.56 -12.70 -9.96
C ALA A 105 -2.33 -13.71 -9.09
N ASN A 106 -3.63 -13.82 -9.31
CA ASN A 106 -4.46 -14.94 -8.84
C ASN A 106 -4.87 -15.83 -10.03
N ARG A 107 -5.42 -17.03 -9.75
CA ARG A 107 -5.83 -17.99 -10.79
C ARG A 107 -6.74 -17.36 -11.86
N TRP A 108 -7.63 -16.48 -11.45
CA TRP A 108 -8.55 -15.77 -12.35
C TRP A 108 -7.82 -14.78 -13.26
N THR A 109 -6.97 -13.92 -12.71
CA THR A 109 -6.24 -12.90 -13.47
C THR A 109 -5.30 -13.48 -14.53
N ARG A 110 -4.85 -14.73 -14.38
CA ARG A 110 -4.02 -15.40 -15.40
C ARG A 110 -4.77 -15.62 -16.71
N THR A 111 -6.08 -15.86 -16.66
CA THR A 111 -6.90 -16.12 -17.85
C THR A 111 -7.20 -14.83 -18.61
N TRP A 112 -7.28 -13.70 -17.91
CA TRP A 112 -7.65 -12.40 -18.48
C TRP A 112 -6.51 -11.64 -19.16
N ASP A 113 -5.26 -12.12 -19.07
CA ASP A 113 -4.08 -11.43 -19.61
C ASP A 113 -4.12 -11.25 -21.13
N ARG A 114 -4.88 -12.08 -21.87
CA ARG A 114 -5.03 -11.97 -23.32
C ARG A 114 -6.07 -10.93 -23.75
N ILE A 115 -6.95 -10.51 -22.85
CA ILE A 115 -8.14 -9.72 -23.18
C ILE A 115 -7.99 -8.27 -22.74
N LEU A 116 -7.12 -7.98 -21.76
CA LEU A 116 -7.03 -6.65 -21.16
C LEU A 116 -5.90 -5.82 -21.76
N PRO A 117 -6.21 -4.72 -22.48
CA PRO A 117 -5.19 -3.83 -23.02
C PRO A 117 -4.35 -3.19 -21.90
N GLY A 118 -3.08 -2.90 -22.20
CA GLY A 118 -2.15 -2.22 -21.29
C GLY A 118 -1.44 -3.13 -20.29
N HIS A 119 -1.57 -4.46 -20.41
CA HIS A 119 -0.73 -5.42 -19.69
C HIS A 119 0.70 -5.40 -20.26
N VAL A 120 1.69 -5.40 -19.37
CA VAL A 120 3.10 -5.44 -19.74
C VAL A 120 3.78 -6.58 -19.00
N GLY A 121 4.37 -7.51 -19.76
CA GLY A 121 5.22 -8.55 -19.21
C GLY A 121 6.44 -7.95 -18.50
N LEU A 122 6.77 -8.51 -17.35
CA LEU A 122 7.88 -8.10 -16.50
C LEU A 122 9.23 -8.54 -17.06
N GLY A 123 9.23 -9.44 -18.05
CA GLY A 123 10.45 -9.95 -18.69
C GLY A 123 11.18 -10.97 -17.83
N ASN A 124 10.49 -11.57 -16.86
CA ASN A 124 11.03 -12.63 -16.02
C ASN A 124 9.91 -13.66 -15.77
N PRO A 125 10.06 -14.92 -16.24
CA PRO A 125 9.00 -15.92 -16.14
C PRO A 125 8.49 -16.19 -14.72
N ARG A 126 9.36 -16.05 -13.71
CA ARG A 126 8.97 -16.25 -12.31
C ARG A 126 8.11 -15.10 -11.81
N LEU A 127 8.52 -13.86 -12.06
CA LEU A 127 7.72 -12.67 -11.72
C LEU A 127 6.42 -12.63 -12.52
N ASP A 128 6.46 -13.00 -13.79
CA ASP A 128 5.31 -13.09 -14.68
C ASP A 128 4.34 -14.21 -14.30
N ARG A 129 4.67 -15.07 -13.32
CA ARG A 129 3.71 -16.01 -12.72
C ARG A 129 3.08 -15.47 -11.43
N GLU A 130 3.79 -14.60 -10.73
CA GLU A 130 3.44 -14.08 -9.40
C GLU A 130 2.77 -12.71 -9.44
N PHE A 131 3.09 -11.89 -10.45
CA PHE A 131 2.69 -10.49 -10.54
C PHE A 131 2.14 -10.15 -11.93
N ARG A 132 1.37 -9.07 -11.99
CA ARG A 132 0.83 -8.47 -13.22
C ARG A 132 1.06 -6.98 -13.19
N ALA A 133 1.57 -6.42 -14.27
CA ALA A 133 1.73 -4.98 -14.43
C ALA A 133 0.76 -4.43 -15.48
N ARG A 134 0.09 -3.33 -15.14
CA ARG A 134 -0.63 -2.47 -16.08
C ARG A 134 -0.01 -1.09 -16.10
N THR A 135 0.08 -0.48 -17.27
CA THR A 135 0.73 0.84 -17.41
C THR A 135 0.29 1.56 -18.68
N ASN A 136 0.41 2.88 -18.67
CA ASN A 136 0.32 3.69 -19.89
C ASN A 136 1.67 3.87 -20.61
N MET A 137 2.78 3.39 -20.03
CA MET A 137 4.13 3.52 -20.58
C MET A 137 4.93 2.22 -20.35
N GLY A 138 4.80 1.28 -21.28
CA GLY A 138 5.39 -0.06 -21.16
C GLY A 138 6.91 -0.06 -21.04
N GLY A 139 7.61 0.74 -21.87
CA GLY A 139 9.08 0.82 -21.84
C GLY A 139 9.63 1.27 -20.48
N ARG A 140 9.05 2.34 -19.90
CA ARG A 140 9.49 2.87 -18.59
C ARG A 140 9.24 1.89 -17.44
N VAL A 141 8.08 1.22 -17.43
CA VAL A 141 7.78 0.22 -16.39
C VAL A 141 8.65 -1.01 -16.52
N ARG A 142 8.90 -1.47 -17.75
CA ARG A 142 9.82 -2.59 -17.98
C ARG A 142 11.23 -2.23 -17.49
N ALA A 143 11.73 -1.03 -17.82
CA ALA A 143 13.02 -0.56 -17.33
C ALA A 143 13.10 -0.44 -15.79
N LEU A 144 11.99 -0.07 -15.13
CA LEU A 144 11.88 -0.05 -13.67
C LEU A 144 11.93 -1.46 -13.07
N LEU A 145 11.22 -2.42 -13.67
CA LEU A 145 11.05 -3.77 -13.12
C LEU A 145 12.17 -4.74 -13.52
N LEU A 146 12.95 -4.40 -14.55
CA LEU A 146 14.21 -5.07 -14.89
C LEU A 146 15.39 -4.62 -14.02
N ASP A 147 15.26 -3.51 -13.28
CA ASP A 147 16.26 -3.09 -12.32
C ASP A 147 16.46 -4.18 -11.24
N GLY A 148 17.71 -4.62 -11.07
CA GLY A 148 18.03 -5.75 -10.21
C GLY A 148 17.60 -5.55 -8.75
N ARG A 149 17.72 -4.33 -8.24
CA ARG A 149 17.37 -3.97 -6.86
C ARG A 149 15.86 -3.87 -6.68
N VAL A 150 15.17 -3.16 -7.55
CA VAL A 150 13.69 -3.05 -7.52
C VAL A 150 13.07 -4.44 -7.61
N ARG A 151 13.62 -5.31 -8.48
CA ARG A 151 13.17 -6.70 -8.63
C ARG A 151 13.37 -7.52 -7.35
N ALA A 152 14.55 -7.46 -6.74
CA ALA A 152 14.83 -8.17 -5.49
C ALA A 152 13.90 -7.69 -4.37
N ASP A 153 13.72 -6.38 -4.23
CA ASP A 153 12.83 -5.78 -3.24
C ASP A 153 11.36 -6.15 -3.49
N LEU A 154 10.93 -6.27 -4.75
CA LEU A 154 9.57 -6.70 -5.11
C LEU A 154 9.29 -8.14 -4.66
N ILE A 155 10.25 -9.04 -4.88
CA ILE A 155 10.19 -10.46 -4.47
C ILE A 155 10.22 -10.58 -2.95
N ALA A 156 11.00 -9.75 -2.26
CA ALA A 156 11.08 -9.75 -0.80
C ALA A 156 9.79 -9.18 -0.17
N ALA A 157 9.31 -8.05 -0.68
CA ALA A 157 8.16 -7.33 -0.13
C ALA A 157 6.82 -7.99 -0.44
N ARG A 158 6.74 -8.70 -1.58
CA ARG A 158 5.54 -9.46 -1.97
C ARG A 158 4.24 -8.63 -1.85
N PRO A 159 4.21 -7.37 -2.32
CA PRO A 159 3.12 -6.46 -2.04
C PRO A 159 1.80 -6.96 -2.62
N HIS A 160 0.70 -6.63 -1.96
CA HIS A 160 -0.63 -6.76 -2.53
C HIS A 160 -0.79 -5.83 -3.76
N ARG A 161 -0.25 -4.61 -3.66
CA ARG A 161 -0.26 -3.61 -4.73
C ARG A 161 0.99 -2.74 -4.69
N PHE A 162 1.57 -2.47 -5.85
CA PHE A 162 2.69 -1.54 -6.04
C PHE A 162 2.39 -0.64 -7.24
N GLU A 163 2.19 0.65 -7.05
CA GLU A 163 1.70 1.52 -8.12
C GLU A 163 2.19 2.96 -8.04
N VAL A 164 2.21 3.64 -9.19
CA VAL A 164 2.20 5.10 -9.29
C VAL A 164 0.79 5.50 -9.69
N ALA A 165 0.06 6.08 -8.73
CA ALA A 165 -1.34 6.46 -8.89
C ALA A 165 -1.52 7.98 -8.91
N ARG A 166 -2.64 8.43 -9.48
CA ARG A 166 -3.10 9.81 -9.28
C ARG A 166 -3.44 10.02 -7.81
N LEU A 167 -3.21 11.24 -7.32
CA LEU A 167 -3.68 11.65 -6.00
C LEU A 167 -5.21 11.55 -5.90
N GLY A 168 -5.72 11.32 -4.69
CA GLY A 168 -7.15 11.39 -4.39
C GLY A 168 -7.68 12.81 -4.60
N TRP A 169 -8.99 12.95 -4.85
CA TRP A 169 -9.61 14.23 -5.16
C TRP A 169 -9.26 15.33 -4.14
N SER A 170 -9.38 15.03 -2.85
CA SER A 170 -9.07 15.96 -1.75
C SER A 170 -7.59 16.39 -1.70
N GLU A 171 -6.68 15.53 -2.15
CA GLU A 171 -5.26 15.86 -2.22
C GLU A 171 -4.93 16.70 -3.46
N ARG A 172 -5.62 16.47 -4.59
CA ARG A 172 -5.36 17.21 -5.84
C ARG A 172 -5.53 18.73 -5.69
N TRP A 173 -6.45 19.19 -4.85
CA TRP A 173 -6.63 20.62 -4.60
C TRP A 173 -5.45 21.29 -3.88
N ARG A 174 -4.58 20.50 -3.25
CA ARG A 174 -3.40 21.00 -2.51
C ARG A 174 -2.12 20.91 -3.30
N TRP A 175 -2.07 20.07 -4.33
CA TRP A 175 -0.85 19.70 -5.06
C TRP A 175 -0.99 19.99 -6.55
N ALA A 176 0.13 20.19 -7.24
CA ALA A 176 0.12 20.41 -8.68
C ALA A 176 -0.39 19.16 -9.45
N THR A 177 -0.90 19.36 -10.66
CA THR A 177 -1.57 18.34 -11.48
C THR A 177 -0.62 17.24 -11.99
N ASP A 178 0.68 17.48 -11.95
CA ASP A 178 1.79 16.58 -12.29
C ASP A 178 2.21 15.69 -11.11
N VAL A 179 1.76 15.98 -9.88
CA VAL A 179 2.09 15.17 -8.71
C VAL A 179 1.34 13.85 -8.70
N ARG A 180 2.06 12.77 -8.47
CA ARG A 180 1.55 11.40 -8.31
C ARG A 180 1.99 10.83 -6.96
N GLN A 181 1.41 9.69 -6.61
CA GLN A 181 1.77 8.94 -5.43
C GLN A 181 2.33 7.58 -5.85
N LEU A 182 3.62 7.38 -5.62
CA LEU A 182 4.22 6.05 -5.59
C LEU A 182 3.80 5.40 -4.28
N GLN A 183 3.26 4.19 -4.34
CA GLN A 183 2.80 3.49 -3.15
C GLN A 183 2.99 1.98 -3.26
N VAL A 184 3.33 1.39 -2.11
CA VAL A 184 3.46 -0.04 -1.90
C VAL A 184 2.49 -0.42 -0.78
N MET A 185 1.62 -1.40 -1.02
CA MET A 185 0.61 -1.87 -0.08
C MET A 185 0.77 -3.36 0.15
N ALA A 186 0.68 -3.77 1.40
CA ALA A 186 0.55 -5.16 1.82
C ALA A 186 -0.68 -5.33 2.71
N GLU A 187 -1.29 -6.51 2.63
CA GLU A 187 -2.44 -6.84 3.47
C GLU A 187 -1.98 -7.16 4.89
N GLY A 188 -2.68 -6.61 5.87
CA GLY A 188 -2.38 -6.78 7.28
C GLY A 188 -2.28 -5.46 8.02
N LEU A 189 -2.92 -5.41 9.19
CA LEU A 189 -2.89 -4.26 10.09
C LEU A 189 -1.61 -4.20 10.96
N PHE A 190 -1.05 -5.37 11.26
CA PHE A 190 0.04 -5.58 12.21
C PHE A 190 1.18 -6.32 11.53
N LEU A 191 1.79 -5.68 10.52
CA LEU A 191 2.99 -6.21 9.90
C LEU A 191 4.16 -6.11 10.88
N GLY A 192 4.92 -7.20 10.98
CA GLY A 192 6.15 -7.24 11.75
C GLY A 192 7.29 -6.56 11.00
N ARG A 193 8.47 -6.55 11.63
CA ARG A 193 9.67 -5.94 11.06
C ARG A 193 10.05 -6.57 9.72
N ARG A 194 9.94 -7.90 9.62
CA ARG A 194 10.29 -8.69 8.43
C ARG A 194 9.42 -8.36 7.22
N GLU A 195 8.21 -7.85 7.44
CA GLU A 195 7.28 -7.47 6.40
C GLU A 195 7.35 -5.97 6.08
N VAL A 196 7.50 -5.11 7.10
CA VAL A 196 7.55 -3.65 6.90
C VAL A 196 8.84 -3.19 6.22
N VAL A 197 9.99 -3.75 6.61
CA VAL A 197 11.30 -3.33 6.07
C VAL A 197 11.40 -3.53 4.55
N PRO A 198 11.01 -4.70 3.98
CA PRO A 198 10.96 -4.87 2.54
C PRO A 198 10.03 -3.90 1.81
N LEU A 199 8.89 -3.51 2.40
CA LEU A 199 7.98 -2.53 1.77
C LEU A 199 8.63 -1.15 1.67
N LEU A 200 9.36 -0.74 2.70
CA LEU A 200 10.15 0.50 2.68
C LEU A 200 11.26 0.41 1.63
N ALA A 201 12.00 -0.70 1.60
CA ALA A 201 13.08 -0.92 0.63
C ALA A 201 12.57 -0.85 -0.82
N LEU A 202 11.46 -1.52 -1.14
CA LEU A 202 10.84 -1.46 -2.47
C LEU A 202 10.41 -0.04 -2.84
N CYS A 203 9.85 0.71 -1.89
CA CYS A 203 9.47 2.09 -2.15
C CYS A 203 10.70 2.98 -2.40
N GLU A 204 11.80 2.76 -1.66
CA GLU A 204 13.07 3.48 -1.81
C GLU A 204 13.75 3.19 -3.15
N SER A 205 13.92 1.90 -3.50
CA SER A 205 14.56 1.51 -4.76
C SER A 205 13.75 1.96 -5.97
N ALA A 206 12.42 1.85 -5.90
CA ALA A 206 11.54 2.36 -6.95
C ALA A 206 11.61 3.88 -7.11
N LEU A 207 11.62 4.64 -6.00
CA LEU A 207 11.76 6.09 -6.04
C LEU A 207 13.09 6.50 -6.69
N SER A 208 14.19 5.92 -6.21
CA SER A 208 15.53 6.20 -6.74
C SER A 208 15.62 5.87 -8.22
N ARG A 209 15.08 4.71 -8.65
CA ARG A 209 15.09 4.33 -10.05
C ARG A 209 14.27 5.29 -10.92
N LEU A 210 13.05 5.65 -10.50
CA LEU A 210 12.21 6.61 -11.21
C LEU A 210 12.87 7.99 -11.36
N GLN A 211 13.65 8.43 -10.37
CA GLN A 211 14.44 9.66 -10.47
C GLN A 211 15.60 9.52 -11.45
N SER A 212 16.36 8.42 -11.38
CA SER A 212 17.49 8.17 -12.28
C SER A 212 17.09 8.08 -13.76
N THR A 213 15.86 7.64 -14.06
CA THR A 213 15.34 7.55 -15.43
C THR A 213 14.61 8.83 -15.88
N GLY A 214 14.66 9.90 -15.09
CA GLY A 214 13.95 11.15 -15.36
C GLY A 214 12.41 11.02 -15.32
N THR A 215 11.87 9.89 -14.85
CA THR A 215 10.41 9.68 -14.78
C THR A 215 9.80 10.46 -13.62
N ALA A 216 10.56 10.66 -12.53
CA ALA A 216 10.22 11.52 -11.43
C ALA A 216 11.27 12.62 -11.26
N ALA A 217 10.86 13.85 -10.98
CA ALA A 217 11.81 14.93 -10.76
C ALA A 217 12.47 14.80 -9.37
N PRO A 218 13.77 15.14 -9.21
CA PRO A 218 14.49 15.09 -7.94
C PRO A 218 14.15 16.27 -7.01
N ARG A 219 12.95 16.84 -7.13
CA ARG A 219 12.48 17.99 -6.34
C ARG A 219 11.27 17.60 -5.51
N CYS A 220 11.08 18.28 -4.37
CA CYS A 220 9.84 18.17 -3.63
C CYS A 220 8.67 18.52 -4.55
N ALA A 221 7.57 17.78 -4.44
CA ALA A 221 6.29 18.42 -4.72
C ALA A 221 6.13 19.55 -3.70
N SER A 222 5.89 20.78 -4.16
CA SER A 222 5.46 21.87 -3.30
C SER A 222 3.94 21.98 -3.37
N PRO A 223 3.24 22.17 -2.24
CA PRO A 223 1.82 22.45 -2.28
C PRO A 223 1.58 23.78 -3.02
N VAL A 224 0.60 23.81 -3.93
CA VAL A 224 0.28 25.00 -4.75
C VAL A 224 -0.22 26.16 -3.88
N ARG A 225 -0.71 25.86 -2.67
CA ARG A 225 -1.41 26.80 -1.78
C ARG A 225 -0.55 27.38 -0.63
N SER A 226 0.79 27.35 -0.69
CA SER A 226 1.59 28.06 0.32
C SER A 226 1.48 29.58 0.24
N SER A 227 0.80 30.15 -0.77
CA SER A 227 0.57 31.59 -0.95
C SER A 227 -0.74 32.15 -0.37
N TRP A 228 -1.57 31.35 0.32
CA TRP A 228 -2.82 31.82 0.95
C TRP A 228 -2.68 32.17 2.45
N GLN A 229 -1.45 32.43 2.92
CA GLN A 229 -1.26 33.08 4.21
C GLN A 229 -1.51 34.58 4.06
N GLY A 230 -2.65 35.05 4.54
CA GLY A 230 -2.90 36.48 4.76
C GLY A 230 -3.84 37.14 3.75
N ARG A 231 -5.14 36.81 3.80
CA ARG A 231 -6.12 37.91 3.81
C ARG A 231 -6.61 38.04 5.25
N PRO A 232 -6.33 39.16 5.94
CA PRO A 232 -6.96 39.41 7.23
C PRO A 232 -8.47 39.37 7.01
N ARG A 233 -9.19 38.63 7.86
CA ARG A 233 -10.63 38.78 7.98
C ARG A 233 -10.85 40.14 8.62
N THR A 234 -11.20 41.14 7.82
CA THR A 234 -11.88 42.35 8.27
C THR A 234 -13.30 42.01 8.64
#